data_AF-A0A345JTQ5-F1
#
_entry.id   AF-A0A345JTQ5-F1
#
_cell.length_a   1.000
_cell.length_b   1.000
_cell.length_c   1.000
_cell.angle_alpha   90.00
_cell.angle_beta   90.00
_cell.angle_gamma   90.00
#
_symmetry.space_group_name_H-M   'P 1'
#
loop_
_entity.id
_entity.type
_entity.pdbx_description
1 polymer ?
#
loop_
_entity_poly.entity_id
_entity_poly.type
_entity_poly.pdbx_seq_one_letter_code
_entity_poly.pdbx_strand_id
1 'polypeptide(L)'
;MLTDEYKKHNIFNDLNKYIKFYDLLAFNVLKFINKGTQALNYETYLVSSIRSTLESVKKLLEFGTINDAYSLTRKYYDSIVIHCYTSLYIKDNFSLENFIVEKVNNWLRGKEKLPQYREMSEYVRKHKDLNDINDLLSKSNYKNVRGTLNDHTHYNYFQFMMLNDYQLNLDNRIKSLDLLQECIREIFIKHFVWMFSINESLMASDDHIDYLDFGETPPENSQYWVANFIQEAFDEIIKKYRLDLAKELIKNTCMELK
;
A
#
# COMPACT_ATOMS: atom_id res chain seq x y z
N MET A 1 0.25 -18.01 -27.26
CA MET A 1 1.62 -17.69 -26.80
C MET A 1 1.69 -16.20 -26.52
N LEU A 2 2.35 -15.79 -25.44
CA LEU A 2 2.50 -14.37 -25.09
C LEU A 2 3.46 -13.66 -26.06
N THR A 3 3.06 -12.49 -26.55
CA THR A 3 3.84 -11.66 -27.48
C THR A 3 5.05 -11.04 -26.80
N ASP A 4 6.04 -10.58 -27.58
CA ASP A 4 7.19 -9.87 -27.04
C ASP A 4 6.81 -8.52 -26.43
N GLU A 5 5.81 -7.84 -27.01
CA GLU A 5 5.23 -6.61 -26.46
C GLU A 5 4.67 -6.86 -25.05
N TYR A 6 3.93 -7.96 -24.87
CA TYR A 6 3.41 -8.36 -23.57
C TYR A 6 4.54 -8.57 -22.57
N LYS A 7 5.55 -9.38 -22.92
CA LYS A 7 6.66 -9.75 -22.02
C LYS A 7 7.53 -8.55 -21.62
N LYS A 8 7.63 -7.52 -22.48
CA LYS A 8 8.41 -6.30 -22.26
C LYS A 8 7.58 -5.15 -21.68
N HIS A 9 6.30 -5.38 -21.36
CA HIS A 9 5.41 -4.36 -20.83
C HIS A 9 5.94 -3.77 -19.50
N ASN A 10 5.83 -2.45 -19.32
CA ASN A 10 6.44 -1.76 -18.17
C ASN A 10 5.83 -2.17 -16.81
N ILE A 11 4.64 -2.77 -16.80
CA ILE A 11 4.01 -3.30 -15.58
C ILE A 11 4.93 -4.24 -14.79
N PHE A 12 5.77 -5.03 -15.44
CA PHE A 12 6.70 -5.94 -14.76
C PHE A 12 7.79 -5.18 -14.00
N ASN A 13 8.27 -4.07 -14.56
CA ASN A 13 9.23 -3.20 -13.92
C ASN A 13 8.60 -2.48 -12.72
N ASP A 14 7.39 -1.93 -12.89
CA ASP A 14 6.66 -1.26 -11.81
C ASP A 14 6.36 -2.23 -10.66
N LEU A 15 5.93 -3.46 -10.96
CA LEU A 15 5.72 -4.50 -9.96
C LEU A 15 7.00 -4.81 -9.17
N ASN A 16 8.15 -4.92 -9.83
CA ASN A 16 9.44 -5.13 -9.13
C ASN A 16 9.75 -3.97 -8.18
N LYS A 17 9.50 -2.73 -8.59
CA LYS A 17 9.70 -1.54 -7.74
C LYS A 17 8.79 -1.58 -6.51
N TYR A 18 7.51 -1.85 -6.70
CA TYR A 18 6.55 -1.93 -5.58
C TYR A 18 6.87 -3.10 -4.63
N ILE A 19 7.20 -4.27 -5.17
CA ILE A 19 7.61 -5.44 -4.37
C ILE A 19 8.83 -5.09 -3.52
N LYS A 20 9.88 -4.50 -4.12
CA LYS A 20 11.08 -4.06 -3.40
C LYS A 20 10.75 -3.02 -2.32
N PHE A 21 9.89 -2.06 -2.63
CA PHE A 21 9.45 -1.06 -1.65
C PHE A 21 8.77 -1.72 -0.44
N TYR A 22 7.81 -2.61 -0.67
CA TYR A 22 7.10 -3.29 0.42
C TYR A 22 7.98 -4.26 1.20
N ASP A 23 9.00 -4.84 0.56
CA ASP A 23 10.03 -5.63 1.24
C ASP A 23 10.82 -4.78 2.24
N LEU A 24 11.41 -3.68 1.77
CA LEU A 24 12.18 -2.75 2.59
C LEU A 24 11.31 -2.11 3.69
N LEU A 25 10.06 -1.76 3.36
CA LEU A 25 9.11 -1.24 4.33
C LEU A 25 8.78 -2.24 5.43
N ALA A 26 8.63 -3.53 5.11
CA ALA A 26 8.35 -4.55 6.13
C ALA A 26 9.51 -4.67 7.14
N PHE A 27 10.75 -4.55 6.67
CA PHE A 27 11.93 -4.45 7.54
C PHE A 27 11.96 -3.14 8.33
N ASN A 28 11.58 -2.01 7.73
CA ASN A 28 11.56 -0.72 8.42
C ASN A 28 10.54 -0.68 9.56
N VAL A 29 9.32 -1.14 9.28
CA VAL A 29 8.20 -1.17 10.24
C VAL A 29 8.51 -2.08 11.43
N LEU A 30 9.28 -3.16 11.24
CA LEU A 30 9.64 -4.11 12.30
C LEU A 30 10.35 -3.45 13.50
N LYS A 31 11.03 -2.32 13.27
CA LYS A 31 11.80 -1.59 14.27
C LYS A 31 10.93 -0.83 15.25
N PHE A 32 9.68 -0.54 14.86
CA PHE A 32 8.73 0.17 15.69
C PHE A 32 7.94 -0.81 16.56
N ILE A 33 7.91 -0.55 17.86
CA ILE A 33 7.08 -1.34 18.79
C ILE A 33 5.62 -0.94 18.60
N ASN A 34 4.83 -1.84 18.05
CA ASN A 34 3.39 -1.64 17.90
C ASN A 34 2.72 -1.53 19.27
N LYS A 35 2.01 -0.42 19.49
CA LYS A 35 1.18 -0.19 20.69
C LYS A 35 -0.23 -0.73 20.45
N GLY A 36 -1.01 -0.91 21.52
CA GLY A 36 -2.43 -1.22 21.42
C GLY A 36 -2.80 -2.66 21.10
N THR A 37 -1.84 -3.57 20.93
CA THR A 37 -2.12 -5.00 20.69
C THR A 37 -1.11 -5.88 21.40
N GLN A 38 -1.45 -7.16 21.61
CA GLN A 38 -0.53 -8.16 22.17
C GLN A 38 0.35 -8.81 21.08
N ALA A 39 -0.01 -8.64 19.80
CA ALA A 39 0.75 -9.18 18.68
C ALA A 39 1.87 -8.20 18.31
N LEU A 40 3.07 -8.47 18.82
CA LEU A 40 4.25 -7.66 18.52
C LEU A 40 4.45 -7.57 17.00
N ASN A 41 4.68 -6.34 16.54
CA ASN A 41 5.05 -6.01 15.16
C ASN A 41 4.09 -6.53 14.08
N TYR A 42 2.80 -6.70 14.38
CA TYR A 42 1.82 -7.21 13.39
C TYR A 42 1.81 -6.47 12.04
N GLU A 43 2.19 -5.19 12.03
CA GLU A 43 2.27 -4.35 10.83
C GLU A 43 3.33 -4.87 9.84
N THR A 44 4.45 -5.44 10.30
CA THR A 44 5.44 -6.04 9.38
C THR A 44 4.83 -7.19 8.59
N TYR A 45 3.97 -8.01 9.21
CA TYR A 45 3.32 -9.14 8.55
C TYR A 45 2.23 -8.68 7.59
N LEU A 46 1.50 -7.60 7.91
CA LEU A 46 0.56 -6.97 6.98
C LEU A 46 1.28 -6.46 5.72
N VAL A 47 2.36 -5.71 5.90
CA VAL A 47 3.17 -5.15 4.80
C VAL A 47 3.83 -6.25 3.97
N SER A 48 4.39 -7.28 4.63
CA SER A 48 4.95 -8.47 3.95
C SER A 48 3.89 -9.26 3.18
N SER A 49 2.66 -9.34 3.70
CA SER A 49 1.53 -9.94 2.97
C SER A 49 1.15 -9.16 1.71
N ILE A 50 1.22 -7.82 1.75
CA ILE A 50 1.05 -6.96 0.58
C ILE A 50 2.14 -7.24 -0.47
N ARG A 51 3.42 -7.27 -0.06
CA ARG A 51 4.55 -7.65 -0.92
C ARG A 51 4.28 -8.98 -1.63
N SER A 52 3.96 -10.03 -0.88
CA SER A 52 3.71 -11.36 -1.46
C SER A 52 2.45 -11.42 -2.34
N THR A 53 1.47 -10.56 -2.11
CA THR A 53 0.31 -10.42 -3.01
C THR A 53 0.75 -9.83 -4.36
N LEU A 54 1.62 -8.82 -4.37
CA LEU A 54 2.18 -8.25 -5.60
C LEU A 54 3.09 -9.23 -6.35
N GLU A 55 3.88 -10.04 -5.64
CA GLU A 55 4.64 -11.14 -6.23
C GLU A 55 3.73 -12.15 -6.92
N SER A 56 2.59 -12.46 -6.30
CA SER A 56 1.58 -13.37 -6.87
C SER A 56 0.92 -12.76 -8.11
N VAL A 57 0.60 -11.46 -8.09
CA VAL A 57 0.15 -10.71 -9.28
C VAL A 57 1.16 -10.83 -10.41
N LYS A 58 2.45 -10.58 -10.14
CA LYS A 58 3.53 -10.68 -11.13
C LYS A 58 3.60 -12.09 -11.75
N LYS A 59 3.58 -13.14 -10.92
CA LYS A 59 3.63 -14.53 -11.39
C LYS A 59 2.45 -14.91 -12.28
N LEU A 60 1.24 -14.43 -11.95
CA LEU A 60 0.05 -14.64 -12.80
C LEU A 60 0.20 -13.94 -14.16
N LEU A 61 0.75 -12.72 -14.17
CA LEU A 61 1.02 -12.02 -15.42
C LEU A 61 2.10 -12.71 -16.25
N GLU A 62 3.15 -13.25 -15.64
CA GLU A 62 4.18 -14.05 -16.33
C GLU A 62 3.59 -15.32 -16.96
N PHE A 63 2.62 -15.94 -16.28
CA PHE A 63 1.88 -17.09 -16.81
C PHE A 63 0.86 -16.69 -17.91
N GLY A 64 0.41 -15.43 -17.89
CA GLY A 64 -0.53 -14.88 -18.87
C GLY A 64 -1.98 -14.82 -18.39
N THR A 65 -2.27 -15.13 -17.12
CA THR A 65 -3.64 -15.06 -16.55
C THR A 65 -3.94 -13.67 -16.02
N ILE A 66 -4.25 -12.74 -16.94
CA ILE A 66 -4.41 -11.32 -16.62
C ILE A 66 -5.59 -11.08 -15.68
N ASN A 67 -6.72 -11.77 -15.85
CA ASN A 67 -7.89 -11.53 -15.02
C ASN A 67 -7.72 -12.01 -13.57
N ASP A 68 -6.96 -13.10 -13.36
CA ASP A 68 -6.59 -13.54 -12.02
C ASP A 68 -5.69 -12.49 -11.34
N ALA A 69 -4.79 -11.86 -12.10
CA ALA A 69 -3.97 -10.75 -11.61
C ALA A 69 -4.82 -9.53 -11.20
N TYR A 70 -5.90 -9.21 -11.92
CA TYR A 70 -6.89 -8.22 -11.48
C TYR A 70 -7.56 -8.60 -10.16
N SER A 71 -7.94 -9.87 -10.00
CA SER A 71 -8.58 -10.37 -8.78
C SER A 71 -7.65 -10.26 -7.56
N LEU A 72 -6.36 -10.59 -7.71
CA LEU A 72 -5.38 -10.38 -6.64
C LEU A 72 -5.10 -8.90 -6.39
N THR A 73 -5.13 -8.06 -7.43
CA THR A 73 -5.01 -6.60 -7.27
C THR A 73 -6.20 -6.02 -6.50
N ARG A 74 -7.41 -6.61 -6.65
CA ARG A 74 -8.58 -6.27 -5.82
C ARG A 74 -8.34 -6.57 -4.35
N LYS A 75 -7.74 -7.73 -4.04
CA LYS A 75 -7.34 -8.11 -2.68
C LYS A 75 -6.25 -7.17 -2.13
N TYR A 76 -5.26 -6.80 -2.93
CA TYR A 76 -4.25 -5.81 -2.57
C TYR A 76 -4.90 -4.47 -2.16
N TYR A 77 -5.89 -3.98 -2.92
CA TYR A 77 -6.65 -2.79 -2.54
C TYR A 77 -7.30 -2.96 -1.14
N ASP A 78 -7.88 -4.12 -0.83
CA ASP A 78 -8.48 -4.36 0.48
C ASP A 78 -7.44 -4.39 1.60
N SER A 79 -6.27 -4.97 1.35
CA SER A 79 -5.16 -4.99 2.31
C SER A 79 -4.70 -3.59 2.70
N ILE A 80 -4.64 -2.64 1.76
CA ILE A 80 -4.24 -1.25 2.09
C ILE A 80 -5.29 -0.54 2.96
N VAL A 81 -6.58 -0.84 2.76
CA VAL A 81 -7.66 -0.29 3.58
C VAL A 81 -7.63 -0.90 4.97
N ILE A 82 -7.42 -2.22 5.06
CA ILE A 82 -7.27 -2.92 6.34
C ILE A 82 -6.11 -2.32 7.13
N HIS A 83 -4.95 -2.15 6.50
CA HIS A 83 -3.77 -1.58 7.16
C HIS A 83 -4.05 -0.19 7.73
N CYS A 84 -4.51 0.75 6.90
CA CYS A 84 -4.82 2.11 7.36
C CYS A 84 -5.95 2.14 8.40
N TYR A 85 -6.97 1.29 8.25
CA TYR A 85 -8.06 1.18 9.23
C TYR A 85 -7.52 0.70 10.58
N THR A 86 -6.72 -0.36 10.62
CA THR A 86 -6.21 -0.89 11.89
C THR A 86 -5.29 0.10 12.59
N SER A 87 -4.42 0.79 11.84
CA SER A 87 -3.53 1.80 12.40
C SER A 87 -4.30 2.99 12.98
N LEU A 88 -5.30 3.52 12.27
CA LEU A 88 -6.15 4.60 12.77
C LEU A 88 -7.02 4.15 13.95
N TYR A 89 -7.64 2.98 13.87
CA TYR A 89 -8.49 2.46 14.93
C TYR A 89 -7.69 2.25 16.23
N ILE A 90 -6.45 1.75 16.13
CA ILE A 90 -5.55 1.68 17.28
C ILE A 90 -5.22 3.08 17.80
N LYS A 91 -4.83 4.01 16.91
CA LYS A 91 -4.50 5.40 17.27
C LYS A 91 -5.62 6.09 18.06
N ASP A 92 -6.87 5.89 17.65
CA ASP A 92 -8.03 6.55 18.25
C ASP A 92 -8.51 5.90 19.56
N ASN A 93 -8.24 4.60 19.76
CA ASN A 93 -8.78 3.84 20.88
C ASN A 93 -7.73 3.43 21.92
N PHE A 94 -6.44 3.61 21.64
CA PHE A 94 -5.36 3.36 22.59
C PHE A 94 -5.29 4.49 23.63
N SER A 95 -5.30 4.13 24.90
CA SER A 95 -5.12 5.08 26.01
C SER A 95 -4.45 4.41 27.21
N LEU A 96 -4.11 5.18 28.24
CA LEU A 96 -3.62 4.63 29.52
C LEU A 96 -4.68 3.78 30.23
N GLU A 97 -5.97 3.95 29.92
CA GLU A 97 -7.05 3.12 30.45
C GLU A 97 -7.36 1.93 29.54
N ASN A 98 -6.96 2.02 28.27
CA ASN A 98 -7.18 1.01 27.24
C ASN A 98 -5.90 0.68 26.47
N PHE A 99 -4.98 -0.02 27.14
CA PHE A 99 -3.70 -0.41 26.55
C PHE A 99 -3.82 -1.47 25.45
N ILE A 100 -4.92 -2.22 25.40
CA ILE A 100 -5.18 -3.25 24.39
C ILE A 100 -6.47 -2.93 23.67
N VAL A 101 -6.37 -2.55 22.40
CA VAL A 101 -7.52 -2.24 21.55
C VAL A 101 -8.16 -3.55 21.10
N GLU A 102 -9.15 -4.01 21.87
CA GLU A 102 -9.72 -5.36 21.78
C GLU A 102 -10.15 -5.75 20.36
N LYS A 103 -10.81 -4.88 19.62
CA LYS A 103 -11.28 -5.17 18.26
C LYS A 103 -10.16 -5.61 17.32
N VAL A 104 -9.05 -4.88 17.32
CA VAL A 104 -7.89 -5.21 16.47
C VAL A 104 -7.14 -6.41 17.05
N ASN A 105 -6.96 -6.45 18.37
CA ASN A 105 -6.30 -7.57 19.04
C ASN A 105 -7.05 -8.91 18.83
N ASN A 106 -8.37 -8.92 18.91
CA ASN A 106 -9.20 -10.11 18.70
C ASN A 106 -9.18 -10.56 17.24
N TRP A 107 -9.12 -9.62 16.28
CA TRP A 107 -8.89 -9.97 14.88
C TRP A 107 -7.52 -10.62 14.65
N LEU A 108 -6.45 -10.04 15.20
CA LEU A 108 -5.10 -10.60 15.11
C LEU A 108 -5.00 -12.00 15.73
N ARG A 109 -5.84 -12.30 16.74
CA ARG A 109 -5.94 -13.60 17.40
C ARG A 109 -6.96 -14.55 16.76
N GLY A 110 -7.60 -14.16 15.67
CA GLY A 110 -8.62 -14.97 14.98
C GLY A 110 -9.91 -15.18 15.77
N LYS A 111 -10.19 -14.34 16.77
CA LYS A 111 -11.39 -14.40 17.62
C LYS A 111 -12.56 -13.60 17.05
N GLU A 112 -12.25 -12.51 16.34
CA GLU A 112 -13.24 -11.63 15.73
C GLU A 112 -12.86 -11.32 14.28
N LYS A 113 -13.86 -10.92 13.48
CA LYS A 113 -13.64 -10.41 12.12
C LYS A 113 -13.56 -8.89 12.18
N LEU A 114 -12.75 -8.31 11.31
CA LEU A 114 -12.84 -6.88 11.03
C LEU A 114 -14.20 -6.53 10.41
N PRO A 115 -14.62 -5.25 10.52
CA PRO A 115 -15.81 -4.76 9.82
C PRO A 115 -15.74 -5.00 8.32
N GLN A 116 -16.88 -4.87 7.65
CA GLN A 116 -16.90 -4.97 6.19
C GLN A 116 -16.09 -3.83 5.55
N TYR A 117 -15.63 -4.05 4.32
CA TYR A 117 -14.86 -3.07 3.56
C TYR A 117 -15.47 -1.66 3.59
N ARG A 118 -16.79 -1.55 3.43
CA ARG A 118 -17.47 -0.25 3.38
C ARG A 118 -17.28 0.53 4.68
N GLU A 119 -17.47 -0.12 5.82
CA GLU A 119 -17.29 0.49 7.14
C GLU A 119 -15.83 0.92 7.36
N MET A 120 -14.88 0.03 7.06
CA MET A 120 -13.44 0.37 7.19
C MET A 120 -13.04 1.52 6.26
N SER A 121 -13.50 1.49 5.00
CA SER A 121 -13.18 2.53 4.04
C SER A 121 -13.84 3.87 4.38
N GLU A 122 -15.06 3.87 4.93
CA GLU A 122 -15.71 5.09 5.38
C GLU A 122 -14.99 5.67 6.60
N TYR A 123 -14.54 4.83 7.53
CA TYR A 123 -13.73 5.24 8.67
C TYR A 123 -12.46 5.96 8.22
N VAL A 124 -11.66 5.34 7.35
CA VAL A 124 -10.40 5.93 6.84
C VAL A 124 -10.65 7.24 6.08
N ARG A 125 -11.71 7.30 5.26
CA ARG A 125 -12.02 8.49 4.45
C ARG A 125 -12.52 9.69 5.25
N LYS A 126 -13.19 9.45 6.38
CA LYS A 126 -13.73 10.50 7.25
C LYS A 126 -12.80 10.87 8.41
N HIS A 127 -11.63 10.22 8.49
CA HIS A 127 -10.71 10.44 9.59
C HIS A 127 -10.04 11.81 9.48
N LYS A 128 -10.05 12.57 10.58
CA LYS A 128 -9.59 13.97 10.63
C LYS A 128 -8.14 14.15 10.15
N ASP A 129 -7.25 13.23 10.53
CA ASP A 129 -5.82 13.28 10.16
C ASP A 129 -5.59 13.08 8.66
N LEU A 130 -6.60 12.63 7.92
CA LEU A 130 -6.53 12.39 6.48
C LEU A 130 -7.41 13.33 5.68
N ASN A 131 -8.03 14.34 6.29
CA ASN A 131 -9.00 15.22 5.60
C ASN A 131 -8.43 15.83 4.31
N ASP A 132 -7.30 16.54 4.39
CA ASP A 132 -6.72 17.22 3.23
C ASP A 132 -6.26 16.23 2.14
N ILE A 133 -5.64 15.12 2.56
CA ILE A 133 -5.23 14.03 1.67
C ILE A 133 -6.44 13.38 0.98
N ASN A 134 -7.51 13.10 1.72
CA ASN A 134 -8.73 12.48 1.20
C ASN A 134 -9.48 13.43 0.27
N ASP A 135 -9.48 14.73 0.55
CA ASP A 135 -10.03 15.75 -0.33
C ASP A 135 -9.31 15.75 -1.68
N LEU A 136 -7.97 15.72 -1.68
CA LEU A 136 -7.17 15.62 -2.91
C LEU A 136 -7.37 14.29 -3.64
N LEU A 137 -7.49 13.18 -2.91
CA LEU A 137 -7.80 11.88 -3.51
C LEU A 137 -9.20 11.86 -4.14
N SER A 138 -10.18 12.55 -3.54
CA SER A 138 -11.57 12.60 -4.02
C SER A 138 -11.75 13.44 -5.29
N LYS A 139 -10.97 14.51 -5.44
CA LYS A 139 -11.01 15.44 -6.59
C LYS A 139 -10.34 14.89 -7.85
N SER A 140 -9.64 13.77 -7.71
CA SER A 140 -8.87 13.21 -8.80
C SER A 140 -9.76 12.48 -9.80
N ASN A 141 -9.54 12.69 -11.09
CA ASN A 141 -10.24 12.01 -12.20
C ASN A 141 -9.90 10.51 -12.30
N TYR A 142 -9.27 9.92 -11.27
CA TYR A 142 -8.92 8.52 -11.32
C TYR A 142 -10.20 7.68 -11.44
N LYS A 143 -10.20 6.88 -12.50
CA LYS A 143 -11.15 5.81 -12.77
C LYS A 143 -11.46 5.12 -11.46
N ASN A 144 -12.72 4.76 -11.24
CA ASN A 144 -13.17 3.97 -10.10
C ASN A 144 -12.36 2.66 -10.00
N VAL A 145 -11.14 2.70 -9.43
CA VAL A 145 -10.16 1.61 -9.43
C VAL A 145 -10.79 0.38 -8.83
N ARG A 146 -11.50 0.57 -7.71
CA ARG A 146 -12.22 -0.51 -7.06
C ARG A 146 -13.34 -1.08 -7.93
N GLY A 147 -14.10 -0.22 -8.63
CA GLY A 147 -15.13 -0.65 -9.57
C GLY A 147 -14.55 -1.49 -10.71
N THR A 148 -13.50 -0.99 -11.36
CA THR A 148 -12.76 -1.73 -12.39
C THR A 148 -12.29 -3.09 -11.88
N LEU A 149 -11.63 -3.14 -10.72
CA LEU A 149 -11.16 -4.37 -10.10
C LEU A 149 -12.31 -5.32 -9.73
N ASN A 150 -13.44 -4.77 -9.27
CA ASN A 150 -14.65 -5.54 -8.98
C ASN A 150 -15.23 -6.16 -10.24
N ASP A 151 -15.31 -5.42 -11.36
CA ASP A 151 -15.86 -5.94 -12.61
C ASP A 151 -15.04 -7.13 -13.14
N HIS A 152 -13.71 -7.07 -13.03
CA HIS A 152 -12.82 -8.18 -13.35
C HIS A 152 -12.97 -9.38 -12.40
N THR A 153 -13.06 -9.12 -11.09
CA THR A 153 -13.20 -10.16 -10.06
C THR A 153 -14.50 -10.96 -10.22
N HIS A 154 -15.59 -10.28 -10.58
CA HIS A 154 -16.91 -10.89 -10.74
C HIS A 154 -17.20 -11.36 -12.17
N TYR A 155 -16.24 -11.25 -13.09
CA TYR A 155 -16.44 -11.57 -14.51
C TYR A 155 -17.66 -10.87 -15.11
N ASN A 156 -17.87 -9.58 -14.79
CA ASN A 156 -19.05 -8.83 -15.24
C ASN A 156 -19.16 -8.76 -16.78
N TYR A 157 -18.05 -9.02 -17.51
CA TYR A 157 -18.03 -9.15 -18.95
C TYR A 157 -17.31 -10.44 -19.37
N PHE A 158 -17.84 -11.18 -20.35
CA PHE A 158 -17.22 -12.42 -20.84
C PHE A 158 -15.78 -12.25 -21.32
N GLN A 159 -15.44 -11.08 -21.89
CA GLN A 159 -14.08 -10.76 -22.29
C GLN A 159 -13.05 -10.87 -21.14
N PHE A 160 -13.48 -10.69 -19.89
CA PHE A 160 -12.62 -10.85 -18.72
C PHE A 160 -12.32 -12.32 -18.43
N MET A 161 -13.25 -13.24 -18.71
CA MET A 161 -12.95 -14.68 -18.66
C MET A 161 -11.89 -15.05 -19.71
N MET A 162 -12.01 -14.51 -20.93
CA MET A 162 -11.07 -14.77 -22.02
C MET A 162 -9.64 -14.30 -21.70
N LEU A 163 -9.46 -13.27 -20.87
CA LEU A 163 -8.14 -12.77 -20.47
C LEU A 163 -7.30 -13.78 -19.65
N ASN A 164 -7.92 -14.84 -19.12
CA ASN A 164 -7.20 -15.95 -18.48
C ASN A 164 -6.77 -17.05 -19.46
N ASP A 165 -7.29 -17.08 -20.67
CA ASP A 165 -6.82 -17.98 -21.70
C ASP A 165 -5.65 -17.32 -22.45
N TYR A 166 -4.42 -17.71 -22.12
CA TYR A 166 -3.18 -17.21 -22.76
C TYR A 166 -2.92 -17.82 -24.15
N GLN A 167 -3.71 -18.82 -24.56
CA GLN A 167 -3.63 -19.41 -25.89
C GLN A 167 -4.40 -18.56 -26.91
N LEU A 168 -5.43 -17.83 -26.47
CA LEU A 168 -6.15 -16.88 -27.30
C LEU A 168 -5.29 -15.65 -27.63
N ASN A 169 -5.21 -15.33 -28.92
CA ASN A 169 -4.65 -14.08 -29.41
C ASN A 169 -5.71 -12.98 -29.30
N LEU A 170 -5.68 -12.22 -28.21
CA LEU A 170 -6.65 -11.15 -27.94
C LEU A 170 -5.97 -9.77 -28.09
N ASP A 171 -6.56 -8.90 -28.91
CA ASP A 171 -6.02 -7.55 -29.16
C ASP A 171 -6.05 -6.64 -27.92
N ASN A 172 -6.84 -6.99 -26.90
CA ASN A 172 -7.02 -6.19 -25.69
C ASN A 172 -6.07 -6.55 -24.54
N ARG A 173 -5.14 -7.50 -24.71
CA ARG A 173 -4.21 -7.89 -23.61
C ARG A 173 -3.33 -6.73 -23.16
N ILE A 174 -2.73 -6.00 -24.10
CA ILE A 174 -1.85 -4.86 -23.79
C ILE A 174 -2.65 -3.76 -23.09
N LYS A 175 -3.82 -3.39 -23.64
CA LYS A 175 -4.73 -2.43 -22.98
C LYS A 175 -5.15 -2.87 -21.57
N SER A 176 -5.30 -4.17 -21.35
CA SER A 176 -5.61 -4.73 -20.03
C SER A 176 -4.42 -4.66 -19.08
N LEU A 177 -3.18 -4.78 -19.58
CA LEU A 177 -1.97 -4.54 -18.78
C LEU A 177 -1.80 -3.06 -18.44
N ASP A 178 -2.03 -2.15 -19.40
CA ASP A 178 -1.98 -0.69 -19.17
C ASP A 178 -2.94 -0.29 -18.04
N LEU A 179 -4.20 -0.74 -18.12
CA LEU A 179 -5.21 -0.44 -17.10
C LEU A 179 -4.86 -1.06 -15.73
N LEU A 180 -4.31 -2.28 -15.72
CA LEU A 180 -3.89 -2.93 -14.47
C LEU A 180 -2.72 -2.19 -13.83
N GLN A 181 -1.76 -1.74 -14.64
CA GLN A 181 -0.61 -0.95 -14.20
C GLN A 181 -1.06 0.39 -13.60
N GLU A 182 -2.02 1.07 -14.24
CA GLU A 182 -2.66 2.27 -13.67
C GLU A 182 -3.28 1.96 -12.31
N CYS A 183 -4.08 0.88 -12.21
CA CYS A 183 -4.73 0.50 -10.96
C CYS A 183 -3.72 0.22 -9.82
N ILE A 184 -2.67 -0.56 -10.10
CA ILE A 184 -1.64 -0.90 -9.10
C ILE A 184 -0.92 0.36 -8.62
N ARG A 185 -0.56 1.27 -9.54
CA ARG A 185 0.09 2.55 -9.20
C ARG A 185 -0.81 3.42 -8.32
N GLU A 186 -2.09 3.54 -8.64
CA GLU A 186 -3.01 4.34 -7.82
C GLU A 186 -3.22 3.75 -6.42
N ILE A 187 -3.27 2.42 -6.30
CA ILE A 187 -3.33 1.76 -4.99
C ILE A 187 -2.04 2.03 -4.20
N PHE A 188 -0.88 1.94 -4.85
CA PHE A 188 0.41 2.23 -4.23
C PHE A 188 0.48 3.67 -3.71
N ILE A 189 0.19 4.66 -4.57
CA ILE A 189 0.20 6.08 -4.20
C ILE A 189 -0.72 6.32 -3.01
N LYS A 190 -1.94 5.78 -3.09
CA LYS A 190 -2.94 5.91 -2.04
C LYS A 190 -2.48 5.33 -0.70
N HIS A 191 -1.89 4.13 -0.73
CA HIS A 191 -1.36 3.51 0.47
C HIS A 191 -0.19 4.31 1.06
N PHE A 192 0.73 4.76 0.20
CA PHE A 192 1.89 5.57 0.60
C PHE A 192 1.45 6.82 1.37
N VAL A 193 0.57 7.63 0.77
CA VAL A 193 0.16 8.90 1.38
C VAL A 193 -0.68 8.70 2.64
N TRP A 194 -1.57 7.70 2.66
CA TRP A 194 -2.36 7.40 3.86
C TRP A 194 -1.47 6.92 5.01
N MET A 195 -0.64 5.92 4.76
CA MET A 195 0.19 5.30 5.79
C MET A 195 1.13 6.33 6.45
N PHE A 196 1.83 7.13 5.65
CA PHE A 196 2.76 8.12 6.18
C PHE A 196 2.08 9.37 6.78
N SER A 197 0.83 9.67 6.40
CA SER A 197 0.04 10.68 7.11
C SER A 197 -0.50 10.15 8.45
N ILE A 198 -0.77 8.85 8.56
CA ILE A 198 -1.22 8.22 9.80
C ILE A 198 -0.09 8.12 10.82
N ASN A 199 1.08 7.67 10.35
CA ASN A 199 2.29 7.45 11.13
C ASN A 199 3.52 7.85 10.31
N GLU A 200 3.94 9.12 10.46
CA GLU A 200 5.08 9.68 9.75
C GLU A 200 6.41 9.07 10.20
N SER A 201 6.51 8.58 11.44
CA SER A 201 7.75 7.99 11.97
C SER A 201 8.16 6.73 11.20
N LEU A 202 7.24 6.08 10.48
CA LEU A 202 7.58 4.98 9.57
C LEU A 202 8.50 5.40 8.42
N MET A 203 8.65 6.72 8.18
CA MET A 203 9.62 7.25 7.23
C MET A 203 11.05 7.25 7.73
N ALA A 204 11.26 7.11 9.05
CA ALA A 204 12.57 7.31 9.66
C ALA A 204 13.64 6.36 9.09
N SER A 205 14.84 6.90 8.90
CA SER A 205 16.06 6.16 8.61
C SER A 205 16.59 5.45 9.86
N ASP A 206 17.45 4.46 9.64
CA ASP A 206 18.13 3.73 10.72
C ASP A 206 19.28 4.50 11.34
N ASP A 207 19.79 5.52 10.64
CA ASP A 207 21.00 6.23 11.04
C ASP A 207 20.98 6.59 12.53
N HIS A 208 19.88 7.18 13.01
CA HIS A 208 19.75 7.58 14.41
C HIS A 208 19.89 6.40 15.39
N ILE A 209 19.24 5.27 15.11
CA ILE A 209 19.28 4.08 15.95
C ILE A 209 20.63 3.39 15.85
N ASP A 210 21.23 3.34 14.65
CA ASP A 210 22.55 2.78 14.43
C ASP A 210 23.60 3.50 15.30
N TYR A 211 23.61 4.83 15.33
CA TYR A 211 24.51 5.59 16.23
C TYR A 211 24.31 5.17 17.71
N LEU A 212 23.06 5.01 18.17
CA LEU A 212 22.78 4.59 19.55
C LEU A 212 23.24 3.15 19.83
N ASP A 213 23.03 2.23 18.90
CA ASP A 213 23.42 0.83 19.01
C ASP A 213 24.95 0.66 19.05
N PHE A 214 25.69 1.55 18.38
CA PHE A 214 27.15 1.63 18.46
C PHE A 214 27.66 2.43 19.67
N GLY A 215 26.78 2.98 20.51
CA GLY A 215 27.15 3.78 21.69
C GLY A 215 27.72 5.16 21.35
N GLU A 216 27.43 5.66 20.15
CA GLU A 216 27.81 6.98 19.67
C GLU A 216 26.69 8.01 19.93
N THR A 217 27.01 9.30 19.81
CA THR A 217 26.01 10.38 19.88
C THR A 217 25.43 10.60 18.48
N PRO A 218 24.12 10.40 18.27
CA PRO A 218 23.51 10.64 16.97
C PRO A 218 23.64 12.10 16.53
N PRO A 219 23.80 12.37 15.23
CA PRO A 219 23.74 13.72 14.70
C PRO A 219 22.44 14.43 15.10
N GLU A 220 22.51 15.75 15.28
CA GLU A 220 21.33 16.56 15.60
C GLU A 220 20.24 16.36 14.53
N ASN A 221 19.00 16.18 14.98
CA ASN A 221 17.81 15.95 14.14
C ASN A 221 17.80 14.67 13.28
N SER A 222 18.77 13.76 13.45
CA SER A 222 18.81 12.49 12.71
C SER A 222 17.57 11.61 12.90
N GLN A 223 16.79 11.80 13.96
CA GLN A 223 15.51 11.12 14.18
C GLN A 223 14.42 11.48 13.14
N TYR A 224 14.60 12.57 12.40
CA TYR A 224 13.68 13.03 11.35
C TYR A 224 14.15 12.71 9.93
N TRP A 225 15.34 12.10 9.77
CA TRP A 225 15.84 11.72 8.46
C TRP A 225 14.98 10.63 7.83
N VAL A 226 14.76 10.72 6.52
CA VAL A 226 13.93 9.78 5.78
C VAL A 226 14.78 8.67 5.18
N ALA A 227 14.35 7.41 5.34
CA ALA A 227 15.02 6.27 4.73
C ALA A 227 15.10 6.40 3.21
N ASN A 228 16.25 6.11 2.62
CA ASN A 228 16.52 6.33 1.19
C ASN A 228 15.46 5.73 0.26
N PHE A 229 15.00 4.49 0.52
CA PHE A 229 14.00 3.83 -0.33
C PHE A 229 12.62 4.51 -0.33
N ILE A 230 12.30 5.24 0.75
CA ILE A 230 11.07 6.01 0.87
C ILE A 230 11.20 7.29 0.07
N GLN A 231 12.34 7.98 0.18
CA GLN A 231 12.65 9.16 -0.62
C GLN A 231 12.67 8.83 -2.12
N GLU A 232 13.31 7.73 -2.52
CA GLU A 232 13.30 7.23 -3.90
C GLU A 232 11.87 6.99 -4.42
N ALA A 233 11.03 6.29 -3.64
CA ALA A 233 9.63 6.05 -4.03
C ALA A 233 8.81 7.35 -4.08
N PHE A 234 9.07 8.28 -3.17
CA PHE A 234 8.44 9.60 -3.16
C PHE A 234 8.77 10.38 -4.43
N ASP A 235 10.04 10.45 -4.81
CA ASP A 235 10.51 11.17 -5.99
C ASP A 235 10.05 10.52 -7.30
N GLU A 236 10.24 9.21 -7.45
CA GLU A 236 9.99 8.52 -8.71
C GLU A 236 8.50 8.30 -9.00
N ILE A 237 7.66 8.26 -7.95
CA ILE A 237 6.26 7.87 -8.07
C ILE A 237 5.37 9.00 -7.57
N ILE A 238 5.47 9.41 -6.31
CA ILE A 238 4.50 10.33 -5.72
C ILE A 238 4.59 11.70 -6.38
N LYS A 239 5.78 12.32 -6.44
CA LYS A 239 5.98 13.60 -7.14
C LYS A 239 5.66 13.53 -8.63
N LYS A 240 6.04 12.42 -9.27
CA LYS A 240 5.87 12.22 -10.71
C LYS A 240 4.40 12.15 -11.11
N TYR A 241 3.57 11.41 -10.36
CA TYR A 241 2.18 11.13 -10.74
C TYR A 241 1.17 11.96 -9.96
N ARG A 242 1.49 12.42 -8.74
CA ARG A 242 0.60 13.14 -7.82
C ARG A 242 1.34 14.21 -7.02
N LEU A 243 1.85 15.22 -7.74
CA LEU A 243 2.54 16.36 -7.14
C LEU A 243 1.68 17.11 -6.12
N ASP A 244 0.35 17.11 -6.29
CA ASP A 244 -0.60 17.64 -5.32
C ASP A 244 -0.53 16.92 -3.97
N LEU A 245 -0.56 15.58 -3.98
CA LEU A 245 -0.40 14.77 -2.76
C LEU A 245 1.00 14.88 -2.19
N ALA A 246 2.03 14.96 -3.04
CA ALA A 246 3.41 15.12 -2.59
C ALA A 246 3.57 16.39 -1.76
N LYS A 247 3.04 17.52 -2.25
CA LYS A 247 3.07 18.80 -1.54
C LYS A 247 2.32 18.75 -0.21
N GLU A 248 1.14 18.12 -0.20
CA GLU A 248 0.36 18.02 1.04
C GLU A 248 1.03 17.12 2.08
N LEU A 249 1.70 16.04 1.65
CA LEU A 249 2.44 15.17 2.56
C LEU A 249 3.64 15.90 3.19
N ILE A 250 4.44 16.62 2.39
CA ILE A 250 5.58 17.42 2.89
C ILE A 250 5.11 18.47 3.90
N LYS A 251 3.99 19.14 3.61
CA LYS A 251 3.45 20.21 4.46
C LYS A 251 3.04 19.72 5.86
N ASN A 252 2.60 18.46 5.96
CA ASN A 252 2.00 17.93 7.19
C ASN A 252 2.90 16.95 7.95
N THR A 253 4.16 16.77 7.53
CA THR A 253 5.11 15.90 8.22
C THR A 253 6.25 16.69 8.87
N CYS A 254 6.74 16.21 10.02
CA CYS A 254 7.97 16.69 10.63
C CYS A 254 9.23 16.00 10.07
N MET A 255 9.06 14.93 9.28
CA MET A 255 10.15 14.20 8.67
C MET A 255 10.78 15.01 7.54
N GLU A 256 12.07 14.83 7.29
CA GLU A 256 12.82 15.53 6.23
C GLU A 256 12.53 15.00 4.82
N LEU A 257 11.27 14.70 4.52
CA LEU A 257 10.81 14.29 3.19
C LEU A 257 10.87 15.49 2.24
N LYS A 258 11.59 15.35 1.13
CA LYS A 258 11.89 16.48 0.23
C LYS A 258 11.49 16.20 -1.19
#